data_AF-A0A3D3AA77-F1
#
_entry.id   AF-A0A3D3AA77-F1
#
_cell.length_a   1.000
_cell.length_b   1.000
_cell.length_c   1.000
_cell.angle_alpha   90.00
_cell.angle_beta   90.00
_cell.angle_gamma   90.00
#
_symmetry.space_group_name_H-M   'P 1'
#
loop_
_entity.id
_entity.type
_entity.pdbx_description
1 polymer ?
#
loop_
_entity_poly.entity_id
_entity_poly.type
_entity_poly.pdbx_seq_one_letter_code
_entity_poly.pdbx_strand_id
1 'polypeptide(L)'
;MEAQFLWLPFAPSYELALYLMPLSAILLVAGNMPCNISRFVPHSMLTGIALWAALHLLANGDLASTIIFVTFGGYALYRRFSLAPKVQEPQPIYRDAIVVVIGLAVYWAMLRFHETLSGVALAG
;
A
#
# COMPACT_ATOMS: atom_id res chain seq x y z
N MET A 1 -13.58 -9.67 22.13
CA MET A 1 -14.61 -10.14 21.17
C MET A 1 -13.90 -11.00 20.16
N GLU A 2 -14.48 -12.13 19.78
CA GLU A 2 -13.92 -12.96 18.71
C GLU A 2 -14.03 -12.21 17.37
N ALA A 3 -13.05 -12.40 16.49
CA ALA A 3 -13.07 -11.81 15.16
C ALA A 3 -14.20 -12.44 14.32
N GLN A 4 -15.07 -11.60 13.75
CA GLN A 4 -16.12 -12.07 12.84
C GLN A 4 -15.52 -12.28 11.45
N PHE A 5 -15.31 -13.54 11.06
CA PHE A 5 -14.79 -13.89 9.74
C PHE A 5 -15.88 -13.87 8.66
N LEU A 6 -15.53 -13.30 7.51
CA LEU A 6 -16.31 -13.28 6.28
C LEU A 6 -15.75 -14.27 5.25
N TRP A 7 -14.43 -14.48 5.24
CA TRP A 7 -13.74 -15.49 4.45
C TRP A 7 -12.50 -16.02 5.18
N LEU A 8 -11.94 -17.11 4.67
CA LEU A 8 -10.64 -17.61 5.13
C LEU A 8 -9.52 -16.87 4.40
N PRO A 9 -8.49 -16.37 5.09
CA PRO A 9 -7.33 -15.75 4.47
C PRO A 9 -6.67 -16.64 3.42
N PHE A 10 -6.11 -16.02 2.38
CA PHE A 10 -5.36 -16.72 1.36
C PHE A 10 -4.02 -17.20 1.92
N ALA A 11 -3.71 -18.49 1.79
CA ALA A 11 -2.58 -19.12 2.49
C ALA A 11 -1.21 -18.41 2.25
N PRO A 12 -0.80 -18.09 1.01
CA PRO A 12 0.51 -17.43 0.78
C PRO A 12 0.45 -15.90 0.89
N SER A 13 -0.59 -15.35 1.53
CA SER A 13 -0.78 -13.90 1.64
C SER A 13 0.34 -13.22 2.43
N TYR A 14 0.95 -13.92 3.38
CA TYR A 14 2.08 -13.42 4.16
C TYR A 14 3.31 -13.17 3.28
N GLU A 15 3.72 -14.15 2.47
CA GLU A 15 4.85 -14.03 1.56
C GLU A 15 4.57 -12.96 0.50
N LEU A 16 3.36 -12.94 -0.05
CA LEU A 16 2.94 -11.91 -1.01
C LEU A 16 3.03 -10.51 -0.38
N ALA A 17 2.54 -10.33 0.84
CA ALA A 17 2.61 -9.06 1.54
C ALA A 17 4.07 -8.65 1.81
N LEU A 18 4.91 -9.56 2.29
CA LEU A 18 6.34 -9.28 2.53
C LEU A 18 7.07 -8.79 1.28
N TYR A 19 6.79 -9.40 0.11
CA TYR A 19 7.48 -9.03 -1.13
C TYR A 19 6.88 -7.81 -1.84
N LEU A 20 5.57 -7.59 -1.73
CA LEU A 20 4.88 -6.55 -2.50
C LEU A 20 4.56 -5.28 -1.68
N MET A 21 4.49 -5.36 -0.35
CA MET A 21 4.30 -4.17 0.49
C MET A 21 5.40 -3.11 0.36
N PRO A 22 6.69 -3.44 0.17
CA PRO A 22 7.70 -2.43 -0.13
C PRO A 22 7.34 -1.59 -1.36
N LEU A 23 6.78 -2.21 -2.40
CA LEU A 23 6.34 -1.51 -3.61
C LEU A 23 5.18 -0.55 -3.31
N SER A 24 4.22 -0.97 -2.47
CA SER A 24 3.14 -0.09 -2.02
C SER A 24 3.67 1.15 -1.27
N ALA A 25 4.60 0.96 -0.34
CA ALA A 25 5.20 2.06 0.42
C ALA A 25 6.01 3.02 -0.48
N ILE A 26 6.77 2.48 -1.44
CA ILE A 26 7.50 3.29 -2.43
C ILE A 26 6.54 4.11 -3.28
N LEU A 27 5.43 3.52 -3.75
CA LEU A 27 4.41 4.22 -4.55
C LEU A 27 3.67 5.29 -3.75
N LEU A 28 3.44 5.05 -2.45
CA LEU A 28 2.89 6.03 -1.52
C LEU A 28 3.80 7.26 -1.44
N VAL A 29 5.11 7.08 -1.26
CA VAL A 29 6.09 8.17 -1.22
C VAL A 29 6.20 8.85 -2.59
N ALA A 30 6.28 8.09 -3.67
CA ALA A 30 6.39 8.60 -5.03
C ALA A 30 5.26 9.59 -5.36
N GLY A 31 4.02 9.26 -4.97
CA GLY A 31 2.87 10.13 -5.23
C GLY A 31 2.88 11.46 -4.47
N ASN A 32 3.77 11.64 -3.49
CA ASN A 32 3.84 12.81 -2.62
C ASN A 32 5.07 13.71 -2.86
N MET A 33 5.93 13.36 -3.81
CA MET A 33 7.07 14.21 -4.20
C MET A 33 7.44 14.04 -5.68
N PRO A 34 8.08 15.03 -6.32
CA PRO A 34 8.39 14.90 -7.75
C PRO A 34 9.47 13.84 -7.99
N CYS A 35 9.19 12.86 -8.84
CA CYS A 35 10.08 11.76 -9.20
C CYS A 35 9.70 11.18 -10.58
N ASN A 36 10.56 10.38 -11.21
CA ASN A 36 10.22 9.72 -12.47
C ASN A 36 9.29 8.52 -12.27
N ILE A 37 9.30 7.88 -11.10
CA ILE A 37 8.36 6.78 -10.79
C ILE A 37 6.91 7.23 -11.05
N SER A 38 6.55 8.42 -10.60
CA SER A 38 5.21 8.98 -10.80
C SER A 38 4.94 9.53 -12.21
N ARG A 39 5.97 9.61 -13.06
CA ARG A 39 5.81 9.86 -14.50
C ARG A 39 5.35 8.59 -15.21
N PHE A 40 5.84 7.42 -14.79
CA PHE A 40 5.49 6.12 -15.39
C PHE A 40 4.28 5.45 -14.73
N VAL A 41 4.02 5.76 -13.45
CA VAL A 41 2.87 5.24 -12.69
C VAL A 41 1.97 6.41 -12.31
N PRO A 42 1.01 6.79 -13.15
CA PRO A 42 0.05 7.84 -12.83
C PRO A 42 -0.72 7.51 -11.55
N HIS A 43 -0.99 8.55 -10.75
CA HIS A 43 -1.61 8.43 -9.43
C HIS A 43 -0.88 7.44 -8.50
N SER A 44 0.46 7.48 -8.44
CA SER A 44 1.27 6.50 -7.71
C SER A 44 0.79 6.27 -6.28
N MET A 45 0.42 7.33 -5.55
CA MET A 45 -0.14 7.19 -4.21
C MET A 45 -1.40 6.30 -4.19
N LEU A 46 -2.35 6.54 -5.10
CA LEU A 46 -3.57 5.73 -5.18
C LEU A 46 -3.27 4.30 -5.58
N THR A 47 -2.30 4.08 -6.48
CA THR A 47 -1.82 2.74 -6.84
C THR A 47 -1.23 2.02 -5.61
N GLY A 48 -0.43 2.73 -4.81
CA GLY A 48 0.14 2.21 -3.56
C GLY A 48 -0.94 1.82 -2.56
N ILE A 49 -1.94 2.68 -2.34
CA ILE A 49 -3.08 2.41 -1.45
C ILE A 49 -3.90 1.21 -1.96
N ALA A 50 -4.16 1.12 -3.26
CA ALA A 50 -4.90 -0.01 -3.83
C ALA A 50 -4.14 -1.34 -3.66
N LEU A 51 -2.83 -1.35 -3.90
CA LEU A 51 -1.98 -2.52 -3.66
C LEU A 51 -1.95 -2.93 -2.18
N TRP A 52 -1.80 -1.95 -1.27
CA TRP A 52 -1.86 -2.17 0.18
C TRP A 52 -3.19 -2.80 0.58
N ALA A 53 -4.31 -2.21 0.17
CA ALA A 53 -5.64 -2.71 0.48
C ALA A 53 -5.85 -4.13 -0.05
N ALA A 54 -5.43 -4.42 -1.28
CA ALA A 54 -5.55 -5.74 -1.87
C ALA A 54 -4.76 -6.81 -1.09
N LEU A 55 -3.50 -6.53 -0.74
CA LEU A 55 -2.67 -7.46 0.04
C LEU A 55 -3.27 -7.72 1.42
N HIS A 56 -3.82 -6.69 2.08
CA HIS A 56 -4.43 -6.87 3.38
C HIS A 56 -5.77 -7.60 3.33
N LEU A 57 -6.59 -7.42 2.28
CA LEU A 57 -7.81 -8.21 2.09
C LEU A 57 -7.52 -9.69 1.80
N LEU A 58 -6.39 -9.98 1.15
CA LEU A 58 -5.92 -11.36 0.98
C LEU A 58 -5.47 -11.97 2.30
N ALA A 59 -4.80 -11.19 3.15
CA ALA A 59 -4.27 -11.64 4.44
C ALA A 59 -5.30 -11.66 5.58
N ASN A 60 -6.38 -10.89 5.48
CA ASN A 60 -7.34 -10.70 6.56
C ASN A 60 -8.76 -10.95 6.05
N GLY A 61 -9.42 -11.93 6.67
CA GLY A 61 -10.80 -12.32 6.34
C GLY A 61 -11.85 -11.83 7.31
N ASP A 62 -11.49 -11.02 8.31
CA ASP A 62 -12.40 -10.52 9.33
C ASP A 62 -13.12 -9.22 8.91
N LEU A 63 -14.27 -8.96 9.53
CA LEU A 63 -15.12 -7.82 9.23
C LEU A 63 -14.44 -6.46 9.48
N ALA A 64 -13.66 -6.32 10.56
CA ALA A 64 -13.04 -5.05 10.91
C ALA A 64 -11.99 -4.64 9.89
N SER A 65 -11.10 -5.58 9.54
CA SER A 65 -10.13 -5.43 8.46
C SER A 65 -10.82 -5.11 7.13
N THR A 66 -11.87 -5.87 6.80
CA THR A 66 -12.64 -5.69 5.56
C THR A 66 -13.15 -4.27 5.40
N ILE A 67 -13.76 -3.70 6.44
CA ILE A 67 -14.30 -2.33 6.39
C ILE A 67 -13.20 -1.34 6.04
N ILE A 68 -12.02 -1.43 6.68
CA ILE A 68 -10.91 -0.51 6.44
C ILE A 68 -10.40 -0.64 5.00
N PHE A 69 -10.03 -1.85 4.59
CA PHE A 69 -9.33 -2.05 3.33
C PHE A 69 -10.26 -1.91 2.11
N VAL A 70 -11.54 -2.30 2.22
CA VAL A 70 -12.53 -1.99 1.17
C VAL A 70 -12.79 -0.49 1.08
N THR A 71 -12.85 0.24 2.20
CA THR A 71 -13.08 1.69 2.18
C THR A 71 -11.93 2.43 1.48
N PHE A 72 -10.69 2.20 1.91
CA PHE A 72 -9.53 2.85 1.31
C PHE A 72 -9.23 2.35 -0.10
N GLY A 73 -9.36 1.05 -0.36
CA GLY A 73 -9.18 0.46 -1.69
C GLY A 73 -10.23 0.96 -2.68
N GLY A 74 -11.51 0.98 -2.28
CA GLY A 74 -12.61 1.54 -3.05
C GLY A 74 -12.41 3.03 -3.34
N TYR A 75 -12.00 3.82 -2.34
CA TYR A 75 -11.63 5.22 -2.54
C TYR A 75 -10.47 5.39 -3.54
N ALA A 76 -9.42 4.58 -3.42
CA ALA A 76 -8.26 4.65 -4.31
C ALA A 76 -8.64 4.36 -5.76
N LEU A 77 -9.46 3.33 -5.99
CA LEU A 77 -9.97 2.99 -7.32
C LEU A 77 -10.89 4.10 -7.85
N TYR A 78 -11.86 4.56 -7.06
CA TYR A 78 -12.76 5.65 -7.45
C TYR A 78 -11.98 6.91 -7.85
N ARG A 79 -11.01 7.33 -7.05
CA ARG A 79 -10.18 8.52 -7.32
C ARG A 79 -9.27 8.35 -8.52
N ARG A 80 -8.75 7.13 -8.76
CA ARG A 80 -7.91 6.84 -9.92
C ARG A 80 -8.67 7.06 -11.24
N PHE A 81 -9.96 6.74 -11.27
CA PHE A 81 -10.79 6.89 -12.48
C PHE A 81 -11.50 8.25 -12.58
N SER A 82 -11.69 8.95 -11.46
CA SER A 82 -12.37 10.26 -11.44
C SER A 82 -11.42 11.46 -11.57
N LEU A 83 -10.12 11.29 -11.33
CA LEU A 83 -9.14 12.36 -11.45
C LEU A 83 -8.32 12.22 -12.74
N ALA A 84 -8.04 13.35 -13.38
CA ALA A 84 -7.02 13.38 -14.42
C ALA A 84 -5.62 13.20 -13.80
N PRO A 85 -4.72 12.44 -14.46
CA PRO A 85 -3.35 12.29 -13.99
C PRO A 85 -2.59 13.61 -14.13
N LYS A 86 -1.78 13.92 -13.11
CA LYS A 86 -0.87 15.08 -13.17
C LYS A 86 0.31 14.74 -14.07
N VAL A 87 0.57 15.57 -15.07
CA VAL A 87 1.77 15.49 -15.89
C VAL A 87 2.99 15.82 -15.02
N GLN A 88 4.00 14.96 -15.06
CA GLN A 88 5.26 15.17 -14.35
C GLN A 88 6.40 15.38 -15.34
N GLU A 89 7.15 16.46 -15.13
CA GLU A 89 8.39 16.71 -15.86
C GLU A 89 9.48 15.71 -15.47
N PRO A 90 10.38 15.33 -16.41
CA PRO A 90 11.54 14.52 -16.10
C PRO A 90 12.31 15.05 -14.88
N GLN A 91 12.63 14.15 -13.95
CA GLN A 91 13.37 14.47 -12.74
C GLN A 91 14.78 13.86 -12.78
N PRO A 92 15.76 14.45 -12.08
CA PRO A 92 17.04 13.80 -11.85
C PRO A 92 16.88 12.44 -11.15
N ILE A 93 17.68 11.45 -11.53
CA ILE A 93 17.54 10.06 -11.04
C ILE A 93 17.73 9.92 -9.52
N TYR A 94 18.46 10.85 -8.89
CA TYR A 94 18.64 10.85 -7.43
C TYR A 94 17.31 11.03 -6.68
N ARG A 95 16.28 11.64 -7.31
CA ARG A 95 14.96 11.76 -6.69
C ARG A 95 14.26 10.41 -6.59
N ASP A 96 14.42 9.54 -7.59
CA ASP A 96 13.90 8.17 -7.52
C ASP A 96 14.63 7.37 -6.44
N ALA A 97 15.95 7.55 -6.31
CA ALA A 97 16.71 6.94 -5.23
C ALA A 97 16.21 7.39 -3.85
N ILE A 98 15.95 8.69 -3.66
CA ILE A 98 15.35 9.22 -2.41
C ILE A 98 13.98 8.59 -2.16
N VAL A 99 13.11 8.51 -3.18
CA VAL A 99 11.78 7.89 -3.05
C VAL A 99 11.88 6.42 -2.63
N VAL A 100 12.80 5.66 -3.24
CA VAL A 100 13.03 4.26 -2.88
C VAL A 100 13.53 4.15 -1.44
N VAL A 101 14.52 4.95 -1.04
CA VAL A 101 15.07 4.92 0.32
C VAL A 101 14.02 5.28 1.37
N ILE A 102 13.25 6.35 1.16
CA ILE A 102 12.17 6.76 2.06
C ILE A 102 11.07 5.71 2.08
N GLY A 103 10.67 5.17 0.91
CA GLY A 103 9.67 4.12 0.80
C GLY A 103 10.04 2.86 1.57
N LEU A 104 11.30 2.43 1.48
CA LEU A 104 11.82 1.30 2.25
C LEU A 104 11.89 1.59 3.75
N ALA A 105 12.25 2.83 4.14
CA ALA A 105 12.21 3.24 5.54
C ALA A 105 10.78 3.24 6.10
N VAL A 106 9.80 3.73 5.33
CA VAL A 106 8.37 3.67 5.68
C VAL A 106 7.91 2.22 5.79
N TYR A 107 8.24 1.37 4.82
CA TYR A 107 7.92 -0.06 4.87
C TYR A 107 8.48 -0.72 6.14
N TRP A 108 9.77 -0.51 6.43
CA TRP A 108 10.41 -1.07 7.61
C TRP A 108 9.74 -0.58 8.91
N ALA A 109 9.41 0.70 9.00
CA ALA A 109 8.70 1.25 10.16
C ALA A 109 7.30 0.63 10.31
N MET A 110 6.55 0.52 9.21
CA MET A 110 5.22 -0.12 9.22
C MET A 110 5.31 -1.59 9.61
N LEU A 111 6.31 -2.33 9.12
CA LEU A 111 6.56 -3.72 9.51
C LEU A 111 6.89 -3.83 11.00
N ARG A 112 7.77 -2.95 11.51
CA ARG A 112 8.24 -2.95 12.91
C ARG A 112 7.14 -2.63 13.92
N PHE A 113 6.20 -1.77 13.54
CA PHE A 113 5.11 -1.30 14.38
C PHE A 113 3.74 -1.85 13.97
N HIS A 114 3.70 -2.84 13.08
CA HIS A 114 2.46 -3.36 12.51
C HIS A 114 1.46 -3.76 13.60
N GLU A 115 1.89 -4.60 14.53
CA GLU A 115 1.08 -5.07 15.65
C GLU A 115 0.52 -3.96 16.52
N THR A 116 1.34 -2.95 16.82
CA THR A 116 0.92 -1.82 17.65
C THR A 116 -0.11 -0.95 16.93
N LEU A 117 -0.03 -0.86 15.60
CA LEU A 117 -0.92 -0.05 14.77
C LEU A 117 -2.21 -0.78 14.39
N SER A 118 -2.13 -2.07 14.11
CA SER A 118 -3.25 -2.87 13.61
C SER A 118 -3.93 -3.71 14.69
N GLY A 119 -3.25 -3.99 15.80
CA GLY A 119 -3.67 -4.98 16.78
C GLY A 119 -3.53 -6.43 16.29
N VAL A 120 -2.94 -6.66 15.11
CA VAL A 120 -2.80 -7.97 14.47
C VAL A 120 -1.32 -8.30 14.30
N ALA A 121 -0.94 -9.47 14.82
CA ALA A 121 0.39 -10.04 14.62
C ALA A 121 0.68 -10.32 13.15
N LEU A 122 1.90 -10.00 12.73
CA LEU A 122 2.42 -10.60 11.51
C LEU A 122 2.54 -12.10 11.79
N ALA A 123 2.12 -12.95 10.86
CA ALA A 123 2.19 -14.40 11.06
C ALA A 123 3.60 -14.79 11.55
N GLY A 124 3.64 -15.47 12.70
CA GLY A 124 4.83 -16.07 13.29
C GLY A 124 4.79 -17.58 13.14
#